data_AF-A0A2H0KXW1-F1
#
_entry.id   AF-A0A2H0KXW1-F1
#
_cell.length_a   1.000
_cell.length_b   1.000
_cell.length_c   1.000
_cell.angle_alpha   90.00
_cell.angle_beta   90.00
_cell.angle_gamma   90.00
#
_symmetry.space_group_name_H-M   'P 1'
#
loop_
_entity.id
_entity.type
_entity.pdbx_description
1 polymer ?
#
loop_
_entity_poly.entity_id
_entity_poly.type
_entity_poly.pdbx_seq_one_letter_code
_entity_poly.pdbx_strand_id
1 'polypeptide(L)'
;MPQLPILGSIIFCIGTAFYVKHTVIDARTKPNRVTWLMWSVAPMIAAAAAFSDGVRWAALPVFIAGFAPLLVFFASFVNPKSYWKLERFDYVCGGLSVLSLLLWALTREPVVAVFFALLSDALASVPTIAKSWKYPETETGLMYIAGGINAGTSFFALQTFTFTELAFPAYLVALNVVLVAGIYGRGIVRIVRNNSRE
;
A
#
# COMPACT_ATOMS: atom_id res chain seq x y z
N MET A 1 6.42 -21.52 6.65
CA MET A 1 5.06 -22.10 6.68
C MET A 1 4.21 -21.37 5.64
N PRO A 2 3.87 -21.98 4.49
CA PRO A 2 3.25 -21.28 3.35
C PRO A 2 1.83 -20.72 3.64
N GLN A 3 1.24 -21.09 4.78
CA GLN A 3 -0.11 -20.68 5.17
C GLN A 3 -0.16 -19.29 5.83
N LEU A 4 0.95 -18.79 6.39
CA LEU A 4 0.97 -17.51 7.11
C LEU A 4 0.71 -16.28 6.22
N PRO A 5 1.30 -16.17 5.02
CA PRO A 5 0.96 -15.10 4.08
C PRO A 5 -0.52 -15.10 3.68
N ILE A 6 -1.14 -16.28 3.57
CA ILE A 6 -2.56 -16.41 3.27
C ILE A 6 -3.41 -15.85 4.42
N LEU A 7 -3.06 -16.15 5.67
CA LEU A 7 -3.72 -15.56 6.84
C LEU A 7 -3.56 -14.04 6.87
N GLY A 8 -2.35 -13.53 6.57
CA GLY A 8 -2.11 -12.09 6.41
C GLY A 8 -3.02 -11.46 5.36
N SER A 9 -3.21 -12.14 4.23
CA SER A 9 -4.07 -11.67 3.14
C SER A 9 -5.54 -11.62 3.55
N ILE A 10 -6.01 -12.59 4.33
CA ILE A 10 -7.38 -12.59 4.90
C ILE A 10 -7.57 -11.39 5.83
N ILE A 11 -6.60 -11.13 6.72
CA ILE A 11 -6.62 -9.97 7.61
C ILE A 11 -6.66 -8.67 6.80
N PHE A 12 -5.86 -8.58 5.73
CA PHE A 12 -5.84 -7.43 4.84
C PHE A 12 -7.18 -7.21 4.12
N CYS A 13 -7.83 -8.28 3.65
CA CYS A 13 -9.16 -8.22 3.07
C CYS A 13 -10.20 -7.68 4.08
N ILE A 14 -10.14 -8.11 5.34
CA ILE A 14 -11.03 -7.59 6.39
C ILE A 14 -10.79 -6.08 6.58
N GLY A 15 -9.54 -5.66 6.73
CA GLY A 15 -9.19 -4.23 6.84
C GLY A 15 -9.66 -3.41 5.64
N THR A 16 -9.54 -3.98 4.43
CA THR A 16 -10.01 -3.37 3.18
C THR A 16 -11.52 -3.22 3.17
N ALA A 17 -12.27 -4.24 3.59
CA ALA A 17 -13.73 -4.21 3.65
C ALA A 17 -14.22 -3.08 4.57
N PHE A 18 -13.59 -2.90 5.74
CA PHE A 18 -13.89 -1.77 6.62
C PHE A 18 -13.55 -0.42 5.98
N TYR A 19 -12.41 -0.31 5.30
CA TYR A 19 -12.02 0.93 4.62
C TYR A 19 -12.99 1.31 3.49
N VAL A 20 -13.39 0.33 2.68
CA VAL A 20 -14.41 0.50 1.63
C VAL A 20 -15.75 0.88 2.24
N LYS A 21 -16.19 0.19 3.30
CA LYS A 21 -17.42 0.53 4.03
C LYS A 21 -17.41 1.97 4.53
N HIS A 22 -16.34 2.39 5.21
CA HIS A 22 -16.19 3.76 5.72
C HIS A 22 -16.04 4.82 4.63
N THR A 23 -15.63 4.41 3.43
CA THR A 23 -15.56 5.29 2.25
C THR A 23 -16.95 5.46 1.63
N VAL A 24 -17.65 4.37 1.37
CA VAL A 24 -18.90 4.33 0.59
C VAL A 24 -20.12 4.68 1.43
N ILE A 25 -20.24 4.09 2.62
CA ILE A 25 -21.43 4.21 3.46
C ILE A 25 -21.32 5.43 4.38
N ASP A 26 -20.21 5.52 5.11
CA ASP A 26 -20.07 6.54 6.15
C ASP A 26 -19.51 7.88 5.62
N ALA A 27 -18.95 7.87 4.40
CA ALA A 27 -18.23 8.99 3.77
C ALA A 27 -17.16 9.65 4.67
N ARG A 28 -16.71 8.94 5.70
CA ARG A 28 -15.67 9.39 6.66
C ARG A 28 -14.29 9.29 6.03
N THR A 29 -14.03 8.16 5.36
CA THR A 29 -12.77 7.91 4.66
C THR A 29 -12.82 8.52 3.27
N LYS A 30 -11.77 9.26 2.89
CA LYS A 30 -11.72 10.03 1.63
C LYS A 30 -10.49 9.66 0.79
N PRO A 31 -10.42 8.45 0.22
CA PRO A 31 -9.18 7.89 -0.33
C PRO A 31 -8.53 8.82 -1.37
N ASN A 32 -7.19 8.90 -1.38
CA ASN A 32 -6.48 9.56 -2.49
C ASN A 32 -6.45 8.62 -3.70
N ARG A 33 -7.25 8.95 -4.73
CA ARG A 33 -7.46 8.07 -5.87
C ARG A 33 -6.17 7.69 -6.59
N VAL A 34 -5.22 8.62 -6.68
CA VAL A 34 -3.96 8.40 -7.42
C VAL A 34 -3.09 7.38 -6.70
N THR A 35 -2.90 7.52 -5.39
CA THR A 35 -2.10 6.58 -4.60
C THR A 35 -2.70 5.17 -4.62
N TRP A 36 -4.02 5.04 -4.46
CA TRP A 36 -4.69 3.74 -4.49
C TRP A 36 -4.61 3.07 -5.87
N LEU A 37 -4.70 3.84 -6.95
CA LEU A 37 -4.45 3.34 -8.29
C LEU A 37 -3.00 2.86 -8.46
N MET A 38 -2.03 3.68 -8.07
CA MET A 38 -0.60 3.35 -8.19
C MET A 38 -0.24 2.09 -7.40
N TRP A 39 -0.72 1.95 -6.16
CA TRP A 39 -0.53 0.75 -5.34
C TRP A 39 -1.22 -0.49 -5.90
N SER A 40 -2.23 -0.34 -6.75
CA SER A 40 -2.89 -1.50 -7.37
C SER A 40 -2.12 -2.06 -8.57
N VAL A 41 -1.48 -1.19 -9.36
CA VAL A 41 -0.97 -1.57 -10.69
C VAL A 41 0.19 -2.56 -10.60
N ALA A 42 1.22 -2.26 -9.82
CA ALA A 42 2.44 -3.09 -9.80
C ALA A 42 2.18 -4.51 -9.25
N PRO A 43 1.49 -4.69 -8.11
CA PRO A 43 1.19 -6.03 -7.61
C PRO A 43 0.21 -6.78 -8.52
N MET A 44 -0.69 -6.09 -9.22
CA MET A 44 -1.58 -6.74 -10.19
C MET A 44 -0.82 -7.28 -11.40
N ILE A 45 0.15 -6.53 -11.93
CA ILE A 45 1.03 -7.00 -13.00
C ILE A 45 1.86 -8.19 -12.51
N ALA A 46 2.45 -8.10 -11.31
CA ALA A 46 3.24 -9.18 -10.72
C ALA A 46 2.41 -10.46 -10.51
N ALA A 47 1.18 -10.33 -10.02
CA ALA A 47 0.25 -11.45 -9.88
C ALA A 47 -0.14 -12.06 -11.24
N ALA A 48 -0.42 -11.23 -12.25
CA ALA A 48 -0.73 -11.70 -13.60
C ALA A 48 0.42 -12.51 -14.20
N ALA A 49 1.66 -12.04 -14.05
CA ALA A 49 2.86 -12.76 -14.48
C ALA A 49 3.03 -14.09 -13.73
N ALA A 50 2.84 -14.10 -12.40
CA ALA A 50 2.91 -15.32 -11.62
C ALA A 50 1.84 -16.35 -12.05
N PHE A 51 0.61 -15.89 -12.32
CA PHE A 51 -0.46 -16.75 -12.80
C PHE A 51 -0.19 -17.30 -14.21
N SER A 52 0.41 -16.51 -15.11
CA SER A 52 0.80 -17.01 -16.45
C SER A 52 1.87 -18.09 -16.37
N ASP A 53 2.74 -18.04 -15.35
CA ASP A 53 3.76 -19.04 -15.08
C ASP A 53 3.22 -20.24 -14.27
N GLY A 54 1.91 -20.32 -14.05
CA GLY A 54 1.24 -21.43 -13.37
C GLY A 54 1.29 -21.38 -11.84
N VAL A 55 1.85 -20.32 -11.26
CA VAL A 55 1.91 -20.12 -9.80
C VAL A 55 0.55 -19.69 -9.29
N ARG A 56 -0.12 -20.54 -8.50
CA ARG A 56 -1.47 -20.26 -7.97
C ARG A 56 -1.45 -19.76 -6.53
N TRP A 57 -1.28 -20.68 -5.58
CA TRP A 57 -1.42 -20.37 -4.15
C TRP A 57 -0.38 -19.38 -3.63
N ALA A 58 0.85 -19.45 -4.13
CA ALA A 58 1.92 -18.54 -3.72
C ALA A 58 1.75 -17.12 -4.29
N ALA A 59 1.00 -16.95 -5.38
CA ALA A 59 0.73 -15.65 -5.98
C ALA A 59 -0.45 -14.91 -5.32
N LEU A 60 -1.29 -15.62 -4.55
CA LEU A 60 -2.49 -15.07 -3.94
C LEU A 60 -2.22 -13.85 -3.04
N PRO A 61 -1.19 -13.83 -2.17
CA PRO A 61 -0.90 -12.64 -1.35
C PRO A 61 -0.54 -11.40 -2.19
N VAL A 62 0.20 -11.59 -3.27
CA VAL A 62 0.59 -10.51 -4.20
C VAL A 62 -0.64 -10.01 -4.96
N PHE A 63 -1.50 -10.94 -5.41
CA PHE A 63 -2.79 -10.58 -6.03
C PHE A 63 -3.65 -9.75 -5.08
N ILE A 64 -3.84 -10.21 -3.84
CA ILE A 64 -4.62 -9.48 -2.84
C ILE A 64 -4.00 -8.11 -2.52
N ALA A 65 -2.67 -8.01 -2.48
CA ALA A 65 -1.96 -6.75 -2.29
C ALA A 65 -2.23 -5.72 -3.39
N GLY A 66 -2.57 -6.14 -4.63
CA GLY A 66 -2.99 -5.24 -5.71
C GLY A 66 -4.50 -5.05 -5.82
N PHE A 67 -5.26 -6.13 -5.63
CA PHE A 67 -6.70 -6.14 -5.77
C PHE A 67 -7.40 -5.35 -4.67
N ALA A 68 -6.94 -5.42 -3.42
CA ALA A 68 -7.51 -4.65 -2.32
C ALA A 68 -7.39 -3.12 -2.56
N PRO A 69 -6.22 -2.56 -2.91
CA PRO A 69 -6.10 -1.18 -3.36
C PRO A 69 -6.99 -0.82 -4.55
N LEU A 70 -7.13 -1.73 -5.51
CA LEU A 70 -8.01 -1.52 -6.67
C LEU A 70 -9.48 -1.40 -6.27
N LEU A 71 -9.95 -2.20 -5.32
CA LEU A 71 -11.30 -2.08 -4.75
C LEU A 71 -11.49 -0.72 -4.07
N VAL A 72 -10.50 -0.26 -3.31
CA VAL A 72 -10.54 1.06 -2.67
C VAL A 72 -10.57 2.19 -3.71
N PHE A 73 -9.80 2.05 -4.78
CA PHE A 73 -9.81 2.98 -5.91
C PHE A 73 -11.23 3.10 -6.52
N PHE A 74 -11.88 1.99 -6.85
CA PHE A 74 -13.26 2.03 -7.36
C PHE A 74 -14.27 2.57 -6.33
N ALA A 75 -14.15 2.16 -5.07
CA ALA A 75 -14.99 2.66 -3.98
C ALA A 75 -14.89 4.19 -3.79
N SER A 76 -13.71 4.76 -4.05
CA SER A 76 -13.46 6.19 -3.93
C SER A 76 -14.28 7.06 -4.89
N PHE A 77 -14.82 6.50 -5.98
CA PHE A 77 -15.68 7.23 -6.92
C PHE A 77 -17.11 7.38 -6.41
N VAL A 78 -17.54 6.49 -5.51
CA VAL A 78 -18.86 6.60 -4.87
C VAL A 78 -18.89 7.74 -3.85
N ASN A 79 -17.75 8.03 -3.21
CA ASN A 79 -17.62 9.15 -2.29
C ASN A 79 -17.15 10.43 -3.03
N PRO A 80 -18.01 11.45 -3.19
CA PRO A 80 -17.66 12.69 -3.90
C PRO A 80 -16.60 13.53 -3.17
N LYS A 81 -16.35 13.27 -1.88
CA LYS A 81 -15.32 13.95 -1.08
C LYS A 81 -13.94 13.31 -1.25
N SER A 82 -13.83 12.17 -1.92
CA SER A 82 -12.53 11.60 -2.31
C SER A 82 -11.95 12.48 -3.42
N TYR A 83 -10.71 12.90 -3.26
CA TYR A 83 -10.11 13.83 -4.21
C TYR A 83 -9.16 13.11 -5.16
N TRP A 84 -9.18 13.57 -6.40
CA TRP A 84 -8.20 13.25 -7.43
C TRP A 84 -7.39 14.52 -7.67
N LYS A 85 -6.11 14.52 -7.31
CA LYS A 85 -5.22 15.62 -7.67
C LYS A 85 -3.99 15.00 -8.30
N LEU A 86 -3.96 15.03 -9.64
CA LEU A 86 -2.79 14.60 -10.39
C LEU A 86 -1.75 15.72 -10.27
N GLU A 87 -0.70 15.50 -9.50
CA GLU A 87 0.42 16.44 -9.36
C GLU A 87 1.56 16.02 -10.30
N ARG A 88 2.49 16.95 -10.60
CA ARG A 88 3.70 16.65 -11.40
C ARG A 88 4.47 15.44 -10.87
N PHE A 89 4.33 15.20 -9.57
CA PHE A 89 4.88 14.09 -8.84
C PHE A 89 4.37 12.71 -9.31
N ASP A 90 3.11 12.58 -9.71
CA ASP A 90 2.55 11.30 -10.17
C ASP A 90 3.16 10.85 -11.50
N TYR A 91 3.52 11.82 -12.36
CA TYR A 91 4.27 11.56 -13.59
C TYR A 91 5.71 11.09 -13.30
N VAL A 92 6.32 11.55 -12.20
CA VAL A 92 7.64 11.06 -11.77
C VAL A 92 7.54 9.61 -11.31
N CYS A 93 6.51 9.24 -10.53
CA CYS A 93 6.27 7.85 -10.14
C CYS A 93 6.05 6.96 -11.37
N GLY A 94 5.16 7.36 -12.28
CA GLY A 94 4.94 6.64 -13.54
C GLY A 94 6.22 6.50 -14.37
N GLY A 95 7.01 7.57 -14.48
CA GLY A 95 8.30 7.57 -15.17
C GLY A 95 9.31 6.61 -14.55
N LEU A 96 9.40 6.57 -13.21
CA LEU A 96 10.28 5.65 -12.49
C LEU A 96 9.85 4.19 -12.64
N SER A 97 8.54 3.91 -12.68
CA SER A 97 8.03 2.56 -12.97
C SER A 97 8.40 2.11 -14.39
N VAL A 98 8.29 3.00 -15.38
CA VAL A 98 8.71 2.69 -16.76
C VAL A 98 10.22 2.50 -16.81
N LEU A 99 11.00 3.36 -16.14
CA LEU A 99 12.45 3.25 -16.06
C LEU A 99 12.89 1.93 -15.41
N SER A 100 12.20 1.49 -14.35
CA SER A 100 12.42 0.17 -13.71
C SER A 100 12.34 -0.96 -14.73
N LEU A 101 11.26 -1.00 -15.52
CA LEU A 101 11.05 -2.04 -16.54
C LEU A 101 12.08 -1.98 -17.67
N LEU A 102 12.42 -0.78 -18.14
CA LEU A 102 13.43 -0.59 -19.18
C LEU A 102 14.81 -1.03 -18.71
N LEU A 103 15.21 -0.61 -17.51
CA LEU A 103 16.51 -0.99 -16.95
C LEU A 103 16.58 -2.49 -16.70
N TRP A 104 15.52 -3.10 -16.17
CA TRP A 104 15.47 -4.55 -16.00
C TRP A 104 15.60 -5.30 -17.33
N ALA A 105 14.91 -4.83 -18.39
CA ALA A 105 15.02 -5.43 -19.72
C ALA A 105 16.45 -5.35 -20.28
N LEU A 106 17.19 -4.30 -19.96
CA LEU A 106 18.57 -4.09 -20.40
C LEU A 106 19.60 -4.84 -19.55
N THR A 107 19.51 -4.74 -18.22
CA THR A 107 20.50 -5.31 -17.30
C THR A 107 20.26 -6.78 -17.00
N ARG A 108 19.00 -7.25 -17.16
CA ARG A 108 18.50 -8.53 -16.66
C ARG A 108 18.78 -8.78 -15.18
N GLU A 109 19.00 -7.71 -14.43
CA GLU A 109 19.37 -7.75 -13.03
C GLU A 109 18.12 -7.43 -12.17
N PRO A 110 17.64 -8.37 -11.34
CA PRO A 110 16.40 -8.21 -10.57
C PRO A 110 16.46 -7.15 -9.45
N VAL A 111 17.64 -6.91 -8.85
CA VAL A 111 17.83 -5.89 -7.80
C VAL A 111 17.51 -4.50 -8.35
N VAL A 112 17.95 -4.17 -9.56
CA VAL A 112 17.65 -2.87 -10.21
C VAL A 112 16.15 -2.69 -10.40
N ALA A 113 15.45 -3.73 -10.89
CA ALA A 113 14.01 -3.71 -11.09
C ALA A 113 13.29 -3.42 -9.76
N VAL A 114 13.62 -4.20 -8.72
CA VAL A 114 13.02 -4.09 -7.38
C VAL A 114 13.31 -2.72 -6.77
N PHE A 115 14.53 -2.21 -6.88
CA PHE A 115 14.91 -0.92 -6.31
C PHE A 115 14.09 0.23 -6.90
N PHE A 116 14.00 0.34 -8.22
CA PHE A 116 13.21 1.41 -8.86
C PHE A 116 11.71 1.23 -8.67
N ALA A 117 11.21 0.00 -8.60
CA ALA A 117 9.81 -0.27 -8.28
C ALA A 117 9.48 0.19 -6.85
N LEU A 118 10.36 -0.10 -5.89
CA LEU A 118 10.22 0.35 -4.50
C LEU A 118 10.28 1.86 -4.40
N LEU A 119 11.20 2.51 -5.11
CA LEU A 119 11.30 3.97 -5.14
C LEU A 119 10.03 4.60 -5.72
N SER A 120 9.49 4.05 -6.80
CA SER A 120 8.23 4.50 -7.39
C SER A 120 7.05 4.35 -6.42
N ASP A 121 6.95 3.21 -5.74
CA ASP A 121 5.89 2.96 -4.75
C ASP A 121 6.01 3.90 -3.54
N ALA A 122 7.24 4.09 -3.03
CA ALA A 122 7.54 5.00 -1.94
C ALA A 122 7.15 6.43 -2.29
N LEU A 123 7.43 6.87 -3.52
CA LEU A 123 6.99 8.17 -3.99
C LEU A 123 5.46 8.20 -4.04
N ALA A 124 4.79 7.25 -4.71
CA ALA A 124 3.33 7.20 -4.82
C ALA A 124 2.60 7.24 -3.45
N SER A 125 3.26 6.81 -2.37
CA SER A 125 2.76 6.89 -0.99
C SER A 125 2.72 8.30 -0.38
N VAL A 126 3.57 9.23 -0.86
CA VAL A 126 3.79 10.56 -0.27
C VAL A 126 2.50 11.36 -0.09
N PRO A 127 1.58 11.45 -1.08
CA PRO A 127 0.33 12.18 -0.90
C PRO A 127 -0.54 11.61 0.23
N THR A 128 -0.60 10.29 0.38
CA THR A 128 -1.36 9.62 1.43
C THR A 128 -0.69 9.79 2.79
N ILE A 129 0.65 9.76 2.87
CA ILE A 129 1.39 10.10 4.10
C ILE A 129 1.11 11.55 4.50
N ALA A 130 1.28 12.51 3.59
CA ALA A 130 1.02 13.92 3.89
C ALA A 130 -0.42 14.14 4.36
N LYS A 131 -1.38 13.45 3.73
CA LYS A 131 -2.79 13.47 4.10
C LYS A 131 -3.04 12.83 5.47
N SER A 132 -2.47 11.66 5.75
CA SER A 132 -2.67 10.94 7.02
C SER A 132 -2.22 11.79 8.20
N TRP A 133 -1.13 12.54 8.04
CA TRP A 133 -0.68 13.50 9.02
C TRP A 133 -1.59 14.72 9.08
N LYS A 134 -1.94 15.36 7.95
CA LYS A 134 -2.65 16.66 7.94
C LYS A 134 -4.14 16.55 8.31
N TYR A 135 -4.80 15.48 7.89
CA TYR A 135 -6.24 15.23 8.01
C TYR A 135 -6.50 13.77 8.45
N PRO A 136 -5.99 13.35 9.63
CA PRO A 136 -6.06 11.96 10.10
C PRO A 136 -7.48 11.41 10.16
N GLU A 137 -8.48 12.26 10.42
CA GLU A 137 -9.91 11.90 10.48
C GLU A 137 -10.49 11.41 9.15
N THR A 138 -9.76 11.61 8.05
CA THR A 138 -10.19 11.24 6.70
C THR A 138 -9.59 9.92 6.20
N GLU A 139 -8.91 9.19 7.07
CA GLU A 139 -8.28 7.90 6.83
C GLU A 139 -8.70 6.86 7.89
N THR A 140 -8.95 5.63 7.48
CA THR A 140 -9.26 4.53 8.42
C THR A 140 -8.01 3.70 8.69
N GLY A 141 -7.49 3.79 9.92
CA GLY A 141 -6.24 3.14 10.36
C GLY A 141 -6.23 1.61 10.24
N LEU A 142 -7.39 0.96 10.37
CA LEU A 142 -7.50 -0.51 10.36
C LEU A 142 -6.93 -1.15 9.08
N MET A 143 -7.08 -0.48 7.93
CA MET A 143 -6.53 -0.95 6.66
C MET A 143 -5.00 -1.02 6.69
N TYR A 144 -4.36 0.00 7.24
CA TYR A 144 -2.91 0.08 7.30
C TYR A 144 -2.34 -0.86 8.36
N ILE A 145 -3.03 -1.04 9.49
CA ILE A 145 -2.67 -2.08 10.48
C ILE A 145 -2.71 -3.47 9.81
N ALA A 146 -3.82 -3.77 9.13
CA ALA A 146 -3.99 -5.04 8.43
C ALA A 146 -2.95 -5.24 7.31
N GLY A 147 -2.62 -4.18 6.57
CA GLY A 147 -1.58 -4.17 5.54
C GLY A 147 -0.19 -4.42 6.12
N GLY A 148 0.13 -3.82 7.26
CA GLY A 148 1.38 -4.07 7.99
C GLY A 148 1.49 -5.52 8.47
N ILE A 149 0.40 -6.11 8.98
CA ILE A 149 0.37 -7.53 9.35
C ILE A 149 0.58 -8.42 8.13
N ASN A 150 -0.09 -8.15 7.00
CA ASN A 150 0.09 -8.91 5.77
C ASN A 150 1.52 -8.83 5.20
N ALA A 151 2.12 -7.64 5.20
CA ALA A 151 3.52 -7.48 4.82
C ALA A 151 4.44 -8.25 5.81
N GLY A 152 4.13 -8.20 7.10
CA GLY A 152 4.85 -8.92 8.15
C GLY A 152 4.81 -10.44 7.99
N THR A 153 3.68 -11.01 7.58
CA THR A 153 3.59 -12.47 7.37
C THR A 153 4.41 -12.95 6.17
N SER A 154 4.73 -12.06 5.22
CA SER A 154 5.55 -12.37 4.05
C SER A 154 6.98 -12.77 4.43
N PHE A 155 7.52 -12.29 5.56
CA PHE A 155 8.84 -12.70 6.05
C PHE A 155 8.94 -14.20 6.35
N PHE A 156 7.84 -14.88 6.65
CA PHE A 156 7.80 -16.32 6.93
C PHE A 156 7.73 -17.20 5.67
N ALA A 157 7.65 -16.57 4.50
CA ALA A 157 7.67 -17.22 3.20
C ALA A 157 9.00 -17.03 2.46
N LEU A 158 9.90 -16.19 2.98
CA LEU A 158 11.21 -15.97 2.39
C LEU A 158 12.05 -17.24 2.49
N GLN A 159 12.86 -17.48 1.47
CA GLN A 159 13.73 -18.66 1.41
C GLN A 159 15.20 -18.26 1.45
N THR A 160 15.56 -17.18 0.75
CA THR A 160 16.95 -16.81 0.54
C THR A 160 17.37 -15.56 1.31
N PHE A 161 16.41 -14.80 1.86
CA PHE A 161 16.68 -13.54 2.58
C PHE A 161 17.53 -12.56 1.76
N THR A 162 17.38 -12.60 0.44
CA THR A 162 18.04 -11.69 -0.49
C THR A 162 17.35 -10.32 -0.48
N PHE A 163 18.04 -9.31 -0.99
CA PHE A 163 17.48 -7.96 -1.11
C PHE A 163 16.15 -7.95 -1.88
N THR A 164 16.05 -8.71 -2.97
CA THR A 164 14.85 -8.81 -3.81
C THR A 164 13.66 -9.44 -3.07
N GLU A 165 13.91 -10.34 -2.13
CA GLU A 165 12.89 -10.96 -1.29
C GLU A 165 12.48 -10.06 -0.10
N LEU A 166 13.44 -9.36 0.51
CA LEU A 166 13.22 -8.58 1.74
C LEU A 166 12.70 -7.16 1.51
N ALA A 167 13.11 -6.51 0.41
CA ALA A 167 12.96 -5.07 0.24
C ALA A 167 11.50 -4.61 0.30
N PHE A 168 10.61 -5.24 -0.48
CA PHE A 168 9.18 -4.88 -0.51
C PHE A 168 8.45 -5.18 0.81
N PRO A 169 8.54 -6.39 1.40
CA PRO A 169 7.93 -6.65 2.71
C PRO A 169 8.38 -5.68 3.80
N ALA A 170 9.69 -5.40 3.89
CA ALA A 170 10.24 -4.47 4.88
C ALA A 170 9.73 -3.03 4.66
N TYR A 171 9.76 -2.57 3.41
CA TYR A 171 9.23 -1.27 3.03
C TYR A 171 7.73 -1.16 3.35
N LEU A 172 6.91 -2.16 3.00
CA LEU A 172 5.48 -2.13 3.25
C LEU A 172 5.16 -2.12 4.74
N VAL A 173 5.89 -2.88 5.57
CA VAL A 173 5.74 -2.79 7.03
C VAL A 173 6.05 -1.37 7.51
N ALA A 174 7.18 -0.80 7.09
CA ALA A 174 7.58 0.55 7.48
C ALA A 174 6.57 1.62 7.05
N LEU A 175 6.11 1.56 5.80
CA LEU A 175 5.09 2.47 5.26
C LEU A 175 3.79 2.39 6.07
N ASN A 176 3.29 1.18 6.34
CA ASN A 176 2.06 0.99 7.10
C ASN A 176 2.21 1.53 8.53
N VAL A 177 3.36 1.32 9.18
CA VAL A 177 3.66 1.92 10.49
C VAL A 177 3.63 3.45 10.43
N VAL A 178 4.25 4.06 9.40
CA VAL A 178 4.24 5.52 9.21
C VAL A 178 2.82 6.05 9.02
N LEU A 179 1.98 5.35 8.25
CA LEU A 179 0.59 5.74 8.02
C LEU A 179 -0.25 5.64 9.30
N VAL A 180 -0.13 4.53 10.03
CA VAL A 180 -0.79 4.33 11.34
C VAL A 180 -0.34 5.42 12.33
N ALA A 181 0.96 5.72 12.39
CA ALA A 181 1.50 6.78 13.23
C ALA A 181 0.98 8.16 12.83
N GLY A 182 0.85 8.46 11.54
CA GLY A 182 0.25 9.72 11.06
C GLY A 182 -1.22 9.87 11.49
N ILE A 183 -1.99 8.79 11.40
CA ILE A 183 -3.42 8.77 11.74
C ILE A 183 -3.64 8.93 13.26
N TYR A 184 -2.94 8.15 14.09
CA TYR A 184 -3.18 8.11 15.53
C TYR A 184 -2.28 9.06 16.33
N GLY A 185 -1.09 9.41 15.82
CA GLY A 185 -0.08 10.19 16.54
C GLY A 185 -0.51 11.62 16.86
N ARG A 186 -1.36 12.25 16.02
CA ARG A 186 -1.90 13.59 16.31
C ARG A 186 -3.00 13.60 17.38
N GLY A 187 -3.68 12.49 17.61
CA GLY A 187 -4.63 12.36 18.72
C GLY A 187 -3.92 12.56 20.06
N ILE A 188 -2.74 11.96 20.21
CA ILE A 188 -1.89 12.04 21.40
C ILE A 188 -1.36 13.47 21.59
N VAL A 189 -0.82 14.11 20.53
CA VAL A 189 -0.28 15.48 20.64
C VAL A 189 -1.37 16.52 20.94
N ARG A 190 -2.60 16.36 20.41
CA ARG A 190 -3.72 17.25 20.76
C ARG A 190 -4.18 17.08 22.21
N ILE A 191 -4.26 15.84 22.71
CA ILE A 191 -4.66 15.55 24.10
C ILE A 191 -3.62 16.13 25.07
N VAL A 192 -2.32 15.90 24.81
CA VAL A 192 -1.22 16.43 25.65
C VAL A 192 -1.18 17.97 25.62
N ARG A 193 -1.46 18.61 24.47
CA ARG A 193 -1.48 20.08 24.36
C ARG A 193 -2.72 20.73 25.01
N ASN A 194 -3.83 20.02 25.13
CA ASN A 194 -5.01 20.52 25.83
C ASN A 194 -4.87 20.35 27.35
N ASN A 195 -4.33 19.22 27.84
CA ASN A 195 -4.07 18.99 29.27
C ASN A 195 -2.95 19.89 29.86
N SER A 196 -2.17 20.58 29.03
CA SER A 196 -1.14 21.53 29.47
C SER A 196 -1.58 22.99 29.43
N ARG A 197 -2.84 23.24 29.07
CA ARG A 197 -3.49 24.57 29.07
C ARG A 197 -4.61 24.68 30.11
N GLU A 198 -4.91 23.60 30.82
CA GLU A 198 -5.74 23.56 32.03
C GLU A 198 -4.83 23.57 33.26
#